data_AF-A0A933AY71-F1
#
_entry.id   AF-A0A933AY71-F1
#
_cell.length_a   1.000
_cell.length_b   1.000
_cell.length_c   1.000
_cell.angle_alpha   90.00
_cell.angle_beta   90.00
_cell.angle_gamma   90.00
#
_symmetry.space_group_name_H-M   'P 1'
#
loop_
_entity.id
_entity.type
_entity.pdbx_description
1 polymer ?
#
loop_
_entity_poly.entity_id
_entity_poly.type
_entity_poly.pdbx_seq_one_letter_code
_entity_poly.pdbx_strand_id
1 'polypeptide(L)'
;MAKLPKFKTERQLADFFDTHDTTEFFDEMPEEPKQVQKARPGKQQIAIRIDVPILDKAKEIAKSKGIGYQTLMRMWIIEGIRAESKRAS
;
A
#
# COMPACT_ATOMS: atom_id res chain seq x y z
N MET A 1 -36.97 15.85 -5.43
CA MET A 1 -35.87 14.97 -5.01
C MET A 1 -36.29 13.55 -5.35
N ALA A 2 -35.65 12.96 -6.36
CA ALA A 2 -35.99 11.63 -6.86
C ALA A 2 -35.42 10.58 -5.90
N LYS A 3 -36.20 9.51 -5.65
CA LYS A 3 -35.80 8.44 -4.73
C LYS A 3 -35.43 7.19 -5.51
N LEU A 4 -34.32 6.56 -5.18
CA LEU A 4 -33.89 5.30 -5.79
C LEU A 4 -34.88 4.19 -5.37
N PRO A 5 -35.57 3.53 -6.31
CA PRO A 5 -36.51 2.48 -5.95
C PRO A 5 -35.80 1.23 -5.43
N LYS A 6 -36.48 0.43 -4.60
CA LYS A 6 -35.95 -0.85 -4.13
C LYS A 6 -36.15 -1.93 -5.19
N PHE A 7 -35.08 -2.31 -5.88
CA PHE A 7 -35.11 -3.37 -6.89
C PHE A 7 -35.13 -4.75 -6.24
N LYS A 8 -35.98 -5.64 -6.76
CA LYS A 8 -36.07 -7.05 -6.28
C LYS A 8 -35.17 -7.99 -7.08
N THR A 9 -34.75 -7.59 -8.29
CA THR A 9 -33.95 -8.40 -9.21
C THR A 9 -32.98 -7.53 -10.00
N GLU A 10 -31.86 -8.11 -10.42
CA GLU A 10 -30.83 -7.43 -11.20
C GLU A 10 -31.33 -6.97 -12.57
N ARG A 11 -32.28 -7.69 -13.18
CA ARG A 11 -32.89 -7.30 -14.45
C ARG A 11 -33.68 -5.99 -14.33
N GLN A 12 -34.43 -5.82 -13.24
CA GLN A 12 -35.14 -4.56 -12.96
C GLN A 12 -34.19 -3.39 -12.70
N LEU A 13 -33.02 -3.68 -12.15
CA LEU A 13 -31.95 -2.70 -11.96
C LEU A 13 -31.44 -2.23 -13.33
N ALA A 14 -31.08 -3.16 -14.20
CA ALA A 14 -30.59 -2.86 -15.56
C ALA A 14 -31.62 -2.08 -16.38
N ASP A 15 -32.87 -2.55 -16.44
CA ASP A 15 -33.95 -1.89 -17.18
C ASP A 15 -34.20 -0.46 -16.67
N PHE A 16 -34.01 -0.22 -15.36
CA PHE A 16 -34.14 1.12 -14.78
C PHE A 16 -32.99 2.04 -15.18
N PHE A 17 -31.74 1.55 -15.09
CA PHE A 17 -30.55 2.32 -15.47
C PHE A 17 -30.46 2.58 -16.98
N ASP A 18 -31.08 1.75 -17.81
CA ASP A 18 -31.17 1.95 -19.26
C ASP A 18 -32.21 3.01 -19.65
N THR A 19 -33.23 3.22 -18.81
CA THR A 19 -34.37 4.08 -19.13
C THR A 19 -34.39 5.42 -18.38
N HIS A 20 -33.64 5.55 -17.29
CA HIS A 20 -33.63 6.73 -16.44
C HIS A 20 -32.27 7.41 -16.45
N ASP A 21 -32.26 8.74 -16.46
CA ASP A 21 -31.04 9.53 -16.31
C ASP A 21 -30.49 9.35 -14.89
N THR A 22 -29.28 8.81 -14.79
CA THR A 22 -28.60 8.54 -13.52
C THR A 22 -28.23 9.80 -12.77
N THR A 23 -28.21 10.95 -13.46
CA THR A 23 -27.87 12.24 -12.87
C THR A 23 -28.89 12.72 -11.83
N GLU A 24 -30.12 12.24 -11.90
CA GLU A 24 -31.20 12.62 -10.97
C GLU A 24 -31.09 11.92 -9.60
N PHE A 25 -30.22 10.92 -9.47
CA PHE A 25 -30.11 10.06 -8.30
C PHE A 25 -28.74 10.11 -7.60
N PHE A 26 -27.84 11.03 -8.02
CA PHE A 26 -26.50 11.16 -7.43
C PHE A 26 -26.51 11.35 -5.92
N ASP A 27 -27.48 12.10 -5.38
CA ASP A 27 -27.62 12.37 -3.94
C ASP A 27 -28.00 11.12 -3.11
N GLU A 28 -28.57 10.09 -3.74
CA GLU A 28 -28.97 8.83 -3.10
C GLU A 28 -28.07 7.64 -3.45
N MET A 29 -27.06 7.85 -4.31
CA MET A 29 -26.05 6.82 -4.56
C MET A 29 -25.24 6.57 -3.28
N PRO A 30 -24.95 5.30 -2.94
CA PRO A 30 -24.12 5.02 -1.78
C PRO A 30 -22.75 5.67 -1.99
N GLU A 31 -22.30 6.46 -1.00
CA GLU A 31 -20.94 6.98 -0.99
C GLU A 31 -19.95 5.82 -1.19
N GLU A 32 -18.93 6.03 -2.04
CA GLU A 32 -17.89 5.03 -2.22
C GLU A 32 -17.40 4.56 -0.85
N PRO A 33 -17.30 3.24 -0.61
CA PRO A 33 -16.74 2.75 0.64
C PRO A 33 -15.34 3.35 0.75
N LYS A 34 -15.14 4.26 1.71
CA LYS A 34 -13.86 4.93 1.96
C LYS A 34 -12.80 3.86 1.93
N GLN A 35 -11.99 3.83 0.87
CA GLN A 35 -10.88 2.92 0.78
C GLN A 35 -10.07 3.14 2.06
N VAL A 36 -10.05 2.14 2.94
CA VAL A 36 -9.13 2.11 4.06
C VAL A 36 -7.76 1.99 3.41
N GLN A 37 -7.20 3.13 3.03
CA GLN A 37 -5.82 3.23 2.63
C GLN A 37 -5.05 2.75 3.85
N LYS A 38 -4.58 1.49 3.82
CA LYS A 38 -3.58 1.02 4.79
C LYS A 38 -2.44 2.01 4.67
N ALA A 39 -2.38 2.96 5.59
CA ALA A 39 -1.36 3.98 5.61
C ALA A 39 -0.04 3.24 5.58
N ARG A 40 0.76 3.48 4.54
CA ARG A 40 2.07 2.85 4.43
C ARG A 40 2.80 3.19 5.73
N PRO A 41 3.35 2.20 6.44
CA PRO A 41 4.07 2.50 7.67
C PRO A 41 5.12 3.57 7.39
N GLY A 42 5.15 4.59 8.23
CA GLY A 42 6.06 5.72 8.09
C GLY A 42 7.51 5.23 8.03
N LYS A 43 8.32 5.86 7.18
CA LYS A 43 9.77 5.65 7.15
C LYS A 43 10.42 6.76 7.96
N GLN A 44 11.25 6.40 8.93
CA GLN A 44 12.05 7.36 9.69
C GLN A 44 13.50 7.32 9.19
N GLN A 45 14.07 8.49 8.93
CA GLN A 45 15.49 8.61 8.62
C GLN A 45 16.30 8.57 9.91
N ILE A 46 17.36 7.77 9.91
CA ILE A 46 18.29 7.64 11.02
C ILE A 46 19.71 7.94 10.53
N ALA A 47 20.51 8.58 11.37
CA ALA A 47 21.93 8.76 11.14
C ALA A 47 22.71 7.72 11.97
N ILE A 48 23.50 6.89 11.31
CA ILE A 48 24.35 5.88 11.96
C ILE A 48 25.80 6.15 11.52
N ARG A 49 26.74 6.11 12.47
CA ARG A 49 28.17 6.13 12.16
C ARG A 49 28.62 4.72 11.80
N ILE A 50 29.31 4.59 10.68
CA ILE A 50 29.85 3.33 10.17
C ILE A 50 31.29 3.61 9.74
N ASP A 51 32.20 2.69 10.05
CA ASP A 51 33.59 2.80 9.63
C ASP A 51 33.71 2.77 8.10
N VAL A 52 34.59 3.62 7.56
CA VAL A 52 34.79 3.79 6.12
C VAL A 52 35.04 2.46 5.39
N PRO A 53 35.90 1.54 5.88
CA PRO A 53 36.15 0.28 5.19
C PRO A 53 34.90 -0.61 5.07
N ILE A 54 34.04 -0.59 6.09
CA ILE A 54 32.78 -1.36 6.10
C ILE A 54 31.81 -0.79 5.08
N LEU A 55 31.68 0.55 5.05
CA LEU A 55 30.84 1.24 4.09
C LEU A 55 31.27 0.96 2.65
N ASP A 56 32.57 0.97 2.38
CA ASP A 56 33.08 0.70 1.03
C ASP A 56 32.87 -0.75 0.63
N LYS A 57 33.01 -1.71 1.56
CA LYS A 57 32.65 -3.10 1.29
C LYS A 57 31.16 -3.28 0.98
N ALA A 58 30.29 -2.58 1.71
CA ALA A 58 28.85 -2.60 1.44
C ALA A 58 28.52 -2.03 0.04
N LYS A 59 29.20 -0.95 -0.38
CA LYS A 59 29.05 -0.38 -1.73
C LYS A 59 29.50 -1.36 -2.82
N GLU A 60 30.62 -2.06 -2.62
CA GLU A 60 31.12 -3.07 -3.56
C GLU A 60 30.11 -4.22 -3.74
N ILE A 61 29.59 -4.75 -2.63
CA ILE A 61 28.59 -5.83 -2.65
C ILE A 61 27.27 -5.35 -3.27
N ALA A 62 26.86 -4.12 -3.00
CA ALA A 62 25.64 -3.56 -3.57
C ALA A 62 25.77 -3.40 -5.09
N LYS A 63 26.93 -2.93 -5.56
CA LYS A 63 27.26 -2.80 -6.99
C LYS A 63 27.21 -4.15 -7.70
N SER A 64 27.80 -5.20 -7.13
CA SER A 64 27.76 -6.55 -7.74
C SER A 64 26.35 -7.13 -7.81
N LYS A 65 25.45 -6.72 -6.90
CA LYS A 65 24.04 -7.09 -6.88
C LYS A 65 23.14 -6.18 -7.72
N GLY A 66 23.67 -5.11 -8.32
CA GLY A 66 22.89 -4.14 -9.10
C GLY A 66 21.89 -3.32 -8.27
N ILE A 67 22.14 -3.15 -6.96
CA ILE A 67 21.26 -2.40 -6.06
C ILE A 67 22.03 -1.26 -5.35
N GLY A 68 21.30 -0.29 -4.80
CA GLY A 68 21.89 0.78 -3.99
C GLY A 68 22.40 0.26 -2.63
N TYR A 69 23.52 0.79 -2.15
CA TYR A 69 24.11 0.36 -0.86
C TYR A 69 23.17 0.61 0.34
N GLN A 70 22.37 1.68 0.32
CA GLN A 70 21.34 1.93 1.33
C GLN A 70 20.23 0.86 1.30
N THR A 71 19.84 0.39 0.11
CA THR A 71 18.88 -0.71 -0.04
C THR A 71 19.46 -2.00 0.54
N LEU A 72 20.72 -2.32 0.22
CA LEU A 72 21.42 -3.48 0.78
C LEU A 72 21.48 -3.43 2.30
N MET A 73 21.94 -2.30 2.87
CA MET A 73 22.02 -2.13 4.33
C MET A 73 20.65 -2.29 4.99
N ARG A 74 19.59 -1.72 4.41
CA ARG A 74 18.23 -1.89 4.91
C ARG A 74 17.79 -3.36 4.91
N MET A 75 18.11 -4.11 3.86
CA MET A 75 17.79 -5.54 3.79
C MET A 75 18.48 -6.32 4.90
N TRP A 76 19.78 -6.09 5.13
CA TRP A 76 20.53 -6.73 6.21
C TRP A 76 20.00 -6.39 7.59
N ILE A 77 19.60 -5.14 7.85
CA ILE A 77 18.97 -4.76 9.13
C ILE A 77 17.67 -5.55 9.36
N ILE A 78 16.82 -5.64 8.34
CA ILE A 78 15.56 -6.40 8.43
C ILE A 78 15.85 -7.89 8.68
N GLU A 79 16.83 -8.45 7.98
CA GLU A 79 17.23 -9.85 8.12
C GLU A 79 17.77 -10.14 9.52
N GLY A 80 18.66 -9.28 10.05
CA GLY A 80 19.21 -9.41 11.40
C GLY A 80 18.13 -9.39 12.48
N ILE A 81 17.17 -8.44 12.38
CA ILE A 81 16.04 -8.38 13.32
C ILE A 81 15.20 -9.66 13.25
N ARG A 82 14.86 -10.14 12.03
CA ARG A 82 14.09 -11.36 11.85
C ARG A 82 14.79 -12.59 12.40
N ALA A 83 16.10 -12.70 12.20
CA ALA A 83 16.90 -13.80 12.70
C ALA A 83 16.88 -13.83 14.23
N GLU A 84 17.02 -12.68 14.88
CA GLU A 84 17.01 -12.58 16.34
C GLU A 84 15.62 -12.85 16.94
N SER A 85 14.56 -12.30 16.35
CA SER A 85 13.19 -12.57 16.79
C SER A 85 12.83 -14.06 16.74
N LYS A 86 13.35 -14.79 15.74
CA LYS A 86 13.15 -16.25 15.64
C LYS A 86 13.91 -17.04 16.70
N ARG A 87 15.05 -16.54 17.19
CA ARG A 87 15.85 -17.21 18.24
C ARG A 87 15.30 -16.99 19.64
N ALA A 88 14.59 -15.88 19.84
CA ALA A 88 13.97 -15.52 21.12
C ALA A 88 12.57 -16.13 21.33
N SER A 89 12.06 -16.91 20.37
CA SER A 89 10.79 -17.65 20.44
C SER A 89 11.06 -19.14 20.66
#